data_AF-A0A2V7NIY5-F1
#
_entry.id   AF-A0A2V7NIY5-F1
#
_cell.length_a   1.000
_cell.length_b   1.000
_cell.length_c   1.000
_cell.angle_alpha   90.00
_cell.angle_beta   90.00
_cell.angle_gamma   90.00
#
_symmetry.space_group_name_H-M   'P 1'
#
loop_
_entity.id
_entity.type
_entity.pdbx_description
1 polymer ?
#
loop_
_entity_poly.entity_id
_entity_poly.type
_entity_poly.pdbx_seq_one_letter_code
_entity_poly.pdbx_strand_id
1 'polypeptide(L)'
;MLLQLTTTQRPATDLGFLLHKNPARAQSFDLSFGRVHVFYPEATPERCTAALLLDVDSVGLVRGRGGPEGEGGLLQQYVNDRPYVASSFLSVAIARVFGSALKGESKKRPDLVVAPIPLEARIAVLSCHGGEGFLRRLFEPLGYSVAAEPQPLDPKFPEWGQSRYFRVTLSATKRLSELLGHL
;
A
#
# COMPACT_ATOMS: atom_id res chain seq x y z
N MET A 1 -4.02 -3.91 -7.22
CA MET A 1 -2.99 -2.97 -6.68
C MET A 1 -2.25 -3.59 -5.48
N LEU A 2 -0.95 -3.31 -5.26
CA LEU A 2 -0.11 -3.95 -4.23
C LEU A 2 0.62 -2.94 -3.32
N LEU A 3 0.50 -3.14 -2.00
CA LEU A 3 1.35 -2.56 -0.95
C LEU A 3 2.16 -3.69 -0.29
N GLN A 4 3.45 -3.47 -0.07
CA GLN A 4 4.29 -4.37 0.72
C GLN A 4 4.88 -3.63 1.92
N LEU A 5 4.91 -4.28 3.07
CA LEU A 5 5.49 -3.79 4.31
C LEU A 5 6.60 -4.75 4.72
N THR A 6 7.83 -4.27 4.81
CA THR A 6 8.99 -5.09 5.15
C THR A 6 9.66 -4.58 6.42
N THR A 7 10.16 -5.51 7.23
CA THR A 7 11.10 -5.20 8.30
C THR A 7 12.25 -6.20 8.34
N THR A 8 13.37 -5.76 8.90
CA THR A 8 14.54 -6.57 9.24
C THR A 8 14.84 -6.56 10.75
N GLN A 9 13.91 -6.00 11.55
CA GLN A 9 13.98 -6.08 13.00
C GLN A 9 14.03 -7.53 13.43
N ARG A 10 15.01 -7.97 14.24
CA ARG A 10 15.11 -9.39 14.60
C ARG A 10 14.28 -9.73 15.86
N PRO A 11 13.46 -10.79 15.85
CA PRO A 11 13.13 -11.63 14.69
C PRO A 11 12.09 -10.95 13.77
N ALA A 12 12.35 -10.93 12.46
CA ALA A 12 11.52 -10.15 11.52
C ALA A 12 10.09 -10.70 11.40
N THR A 13 9.92 -11.99 11.68
CA THR A 13 8.62 -12.65 11.79
C THR A 13 7.68 -12.00 12.82
N ASP A 14 8.21 -11.21 13.76
CA ASP A 14 7.38 -10.45 14.70
C ASP A 14 6.46 -9.43 14.02
N LEU A 15 6.75 -9.04 12.77
CA LEU A 15 5.84 -8.28 11.92
C LEU A 15 4.44 -8.91 11.82
N GLY A 16 4.34 -10.25 11.87
CA GLY A 16 3.05 -10.95 11.91
C GLY A 16 2.23 -10.64 13.17
N PHE A 17 2.90 -10.53 14.33
CA PHE A 17 2.25 -10.16 15.58
C PHE A 17 1.87 -8.68 15.62
N LEU A 18 2.67 -7.81 15.01
CA LEU A 18 2.39 -6.38 14.92
C LEU A 18 1.20 -6.09 13.98
N LEU A 19 1.10 -6.78 12.85
CA LEU A 19 -0.01 -6.66 11.89
C LEU A 19 -1.25 -7.49 12.25
N HIS A 20 -1.16 -8.33 13.28
CA HIS A 20 -2.18 -9.34 13.64
C HIS A 20 -2.55 -10.23 12.46
N LYS A 21 -1.54 -10.70 11.73
CA LYS A 21 -1.66 -11.63 10.60
C LYS A 21 -0.61 -12.72 10.74
N ASN A 22 -1.05 -13.97 10.66
CA ASN A 22 -0.13 -15.10 10.73
C ASN A 22 0.59 -15.27 9.38
N PRO A 23 1.93 -15.21 9.33
CA PRO A 23 2.68 -15.38 8.08
C PRO A 23 2.40 -16.70 7.35
N ALA A 24 2.05 -17.77 8.06
CA ALA A 24 1.71 -19.07 7.48
C ALA A 24 0.28 -19.16 6.92
N ARG A 25 -0.51 -18.08 6.97
CA ARG A 25 -1.91 -18.09 6.53
C ARG A 25 -2.26 -16.88 5.68
N ALA A 26 -2.48 -17.11 4.39
CA ALA A 26 -3.11 -16.14 3.52
C ALA A 26 -4.58 -15.91 3.93
N GLN A 27 -5.03 -14.66 3.92
CA GLN A 27 -6.39 -14.27 4.28
C GLN A 27 -6.96 -13.32 3.24
N SER A 28 -8.29 -13.33 3.09
CA SER A 28 -9.01 -12.43 2.19
C SER A 28 -10.16 -11.78 2.95
N PHE A 29 -10.44 -10.51 2.65
CA PHE A 29 -11.52 -9.73 3.27
C PHE A 29 -12.31 -9.02 2.18
N ASP A 30 -13.63 -8.99 2.33
CA ASP A 30 -14.50 -8.29 1.40
C ASP A 30 -14.55 -6.78 1.73
N LEU A 31 -14.58 -5.98 0.68
CA LEU A 31 -14.69 -4.52 0.69
C LEU A 31 -15.88 -4.13 -0.21
N SER A 32 -16.38 -2.91 -0.06
CA SER A 32 -17.51 -2.43 -0.88
C SER A 32 -17.19 -2.30 -2.37
N PHE A 33 -15.92 -2.42 -2.76
CA PHE A 33 -15.42 -2.27 -4.12
C PHE A 33 -14.61 -3.47 -4.60
N GLY A 34 -14.73 -4.63 -3.94
CA GLY A 34 -13.98 -5.84 -4.27
C GLY A 34 -13.46 -6.54 -3.03
N ARG A 35 -12.23 -7.05 -3.10
CA ARG A 35 -11.60 -7.81 -2.03
C ARG A 35 -10.19 -7.32 -1.78
N VAL A 36 -9.68 -7.65 -0.60
CA VAL A 36 -8.27 -7.46 -0.27
C VAL A 36 -7.69 -8.75 0.28
N HIS A 37 -6.51 -9.10 -0.21
CA HIS A 37 -5.75 -10.27 0.20
C HIS A 37 -4.55 -9.83 1.02
N VAL A 38 -4.27 -10.56 2.09
CA VAL A 38 -3.06 -10.39 2.89
C VAL A 38 -2.31 -11.72 2.97
N PHE A 39 -1.03 -11.67 2.65
CA PHE A 39 -0.13 -12.84 2.66
C PHE A 39 1.31 -12.37 2.86
N TYR A 40 2.22 -13.32 3.08
CA TYR A 40 3.63 -13.04 3.37
C TYR A 40 4.50 -13.70 2.30
N PRO A 41 4.95 -12.97 1.28
CA PRO A 41 5.88 -13.52 0.29
C PRO A 41 7.22 -13.93 0.90
N GLU A 42 7.61 -13.35 2.04
CA GLU A 42 8.82 -13.71 2.77
C GLU A 42 8.58 -13.60 4.28
N ALA A 43 8.99 -14.61 5.05
CA ALA A 43 8.84 -14.64 6.50
C ALA A 43 9.99 -15.45 7.14
N THR A 44 11.18 -14.86 7.16
CA THR A 44 12.37 -15.42 7.83
C THR A 44 12.69 -14.62 9.10
N PRO A 45 13.51 -15.14 10.01
CA PRO A 45 13.99 -14.38 11.16
C PRO A 45 14.76 -13.10 10.79
N GLU A 46 15.39 -13.07 9.61
CA GLU A 46 16.21 -11.97 9.10
C GLU A 46 15.39 -10.90 8.37
N ARG A 47 14.35 -11.32 7.63
CA ARG A 47 13.51 -10.44 6.81
C ARG A 47 12.10 -10.97 6.72
N CYS A 48 11.14 -10.08 6.91
CA CYS A 48 9.73 -10.42 6.80
C CYS A 48 9.02 -9.34 5.99
N THR A 49 8.28 -9.76 4.98
CA THR A 49 7.48 -8.90 4.12
C THR A 49 6.03 -9.36 4.16
N ALA A 50 5.14 -8.48 4.61
CA ALA A 50 3.71 -8.61 4.44
C ALA A 50 3.28 -7.94 3.13
N ALA A 51 2.35 -8.54 2.40
CA ALA A 51 1.75 -8.00 1.19
C ALA A 51 0.24 -7.78 1.38
N LEU A 52 -0.25 -6.61 0.97
CA LEU A 52 -1.66 -6.25 0.90
C LEU A 52 -2.01 -6.04 -0.59
N LEU A 53 -2.74 -6.98 -1.16
CA LEU A 53 -3.15 -6.99 -2.56
C LEU A 53 -4.64 -6.66 -2.67
N LEU A 54 -4.97 -5.52 -3.27
CA LEU A 54 -6.34 -5.16 -3.60
C LEU A 54 -6.75 -5.75 -4.95
N ASP A 55 -7.85 -6.48 -4.92
CA ASP A 55 -8.56 -7.05 -6.05
C ASP A 55 -9.90 -6.30 -6.20
N VAL A 56 -9.90 -5.28 -7.04
CA VAL A 56 -11.01 -4.33 -7.17
C VAL A 56 -11.96 -4.78 -8.27
N ASP A 57 -13.25 -4.88 -7.96
CA ASP A 57 -14.28 -5.20 -8.95
C ASP A 57 -14.63 -3.95 -9.77
N SER A 58 -14.01 -3.84 -10.94
CA SER A 58 -14.22 -2.72 -11.87
C SER A 58 -15.67 -2.62 -12.36
N VAL A 59 -16.38 -3.75 -12.50
CA VAL A 59 -17.77 -3.77 -12.98
C VAL A 59 -18.73 -3.38 -11.85
N GLY A 60 -18.53 -3.96 -10.67
CA GLY A 60 -19.30 -3.64 -9.46
C GLY A 60 -19.18 -2.15 -9.07
N LEU A 61 -18.00 -1.55 -9.27
CA LEU A 61 -17.77 -0.13 -9.02
C LEU A 61 -18.65 0.81 -9.86
N VAL A 62 -18.97 0.44 -11.09
CA VAL A 62 -19.82 1.24 -12.00
C VAL A 62 -21.30 1.04 -11.69
N ARG A 63 -21.69 -0.19 -11.32
CA ARG A 63 -23.10 -0.56 -11.09
C ARG A 63 -23.62 -0.14 -9.72
N GLY A 64 -22.78 -0.09 -8.70
CA GLY A 64 -23.18 0.13 -7.30
C GLY A 64 -23.18 1.58 -6.82
N ARG A 65 -22.52 2.50 -7.54
CA ARG A 65 -22.49 3.94 -7.26
C ARG A 65 -22.46 4.68 -8.59
N GLY A 66 -23.41 5.60 -8.81
CA GLY A 66 -23.30 6.59 -9.88
C GLY A 66 -21.94 7.28 -9.76
N GLY A 67 -21.01 6.92 -10.65
CA GLY A 67 -19.68 7.51 -10.67
C GLY A 67 -19.77 9.03 -10.85
N PRO A 68 -18.75 9.79 -10.43
CA PRO A 68 -18.71 11.22 -10.75
C PRO A 68 -18.84 11.40 -12.27
N GLU A 69 -19.59 12.40 -12.70
CA GLU A 69 -19.63 12.83 -14.11
C GLU A 69 -18.23 13.32 -14.52
N GLY A 70 -17.39 12.39 -14.97
CA GLY A 70 -16.13 12.68 -15.62
C GLY A 70 -16.34 12.85 -17.12
N GLU A 71 -15.56 13.75 -17.74
CA GLU A 71 -15.72 14.23 -19.12
C GLU A 71 -15.61 13.17 -20.23
N GLY A 72 -15.23 11.92 -19.95
CA GLY A 72 -14.99 10.90 -20.98
C GLY A 72 -16.05 9.80 -21.15
N GLY A 73 -17.29 10.08 -20.73
CA GLY A 73 -18.46 9.25 -21.05
C GLY A 73 -18.47 7.84 -20.45
N LEU A 74 -19.40 7.00 -20.92
CA LEU A 74 -19.66 5.65 -20.37
C LEU A 74 -18.43 4.72 -20.43
N LEU A 75 -17.55 4.87 -21.43
CA LEU A 75 -16.39 3.98 -21.62
C LEU A 75 -15.33 4.14 -20.53
N GLN A 76 -15.04 5.36 -20.07
CA GLN A 76 -14.08 5.60 -18.99
C GLN A 76 -14.53 5.02 -17.65
N GLN A 77 -15.82 4.74 -17.47
CA GLN A 77 -16.33 4.08 -16.29
C GLN A 77 -15.91 2.59 -16.26
N TYR A 78 -15.83 1.94 -17.41
CA TYR A 78 -15.45 0.52 -17.52
C TYR A 78 -13.94 0.30 -17.73
N VAL A 79 -13.26 1.22 -18.41
CA VAL A 79 -11.81 1.12 -18.69
C VAL A 79 -11.09 2.28 -18.02
N ASN A 80 -10.54 2.02 -16.84
CA ASN A 80 -9.75 3.00 -16.09
C ASN A 80 -8.69 2.32 -15.21
N ASP A 81 -7.85 3.15 -14.62
CA ASP A 81 -6.71 2.78 -13.79
C ASP A 81 -7.10 2.38 -12.35
N ARG A 82 -8.33 2.67 -11.90
CA ARG A 82 -8.77 2.55 -10.50
C ARG A 82 -8.50 1.16 -9.87
N PRO A 83 -8.65 0.02 -10.58
CA PRO A 83 -8.33 -1.29 -10.01
C PRO A 83 -6.83 -1.54 -9.76
N TYR A 84 -5.98 -0.76 -10.44
CA TYR A 84 -4.55 -1.02 -10.57
C TYR A 84 -3.70 -0.02 -9.77
N VAL A 85 -4.24 1.15 -9.45
CA VAL A 85 -3.53 2.24 -8.75
C VAL A 85 -3.79 2.27 -7.24
N ALA A 86 -2.79 2.70 -6.48
CA ALA A 86 -2.93 3.03 -5.07
C ALA A 86 -3.70 4.35 -4.94
N SER A 87 -4.99 4.23 -4.68
CA SER A 87 -5.92 5.33 -4.40
C SER A 87 -6.38 5.27 -2.95
N SER A 88 -7.41 6.06 -2.59
CA SER A 88 -8.06 5.98 -1.27
C SER A 88 -8.61 4.59 -0.93
N PHE A 89 -8.79 3.71 -1.92
CA PHE A 89 -9.09 2.29 -1.67
C PHE A 89 -7.99 1.59 -0.86
N LEU A 90 -6.72 1.95 -1.06
CA LEU A 90 -5.62 1.44 -0.25
C LEU A 90 -5.80 1.83 1.22
N SER A 91 -6.08 3.10 1.50
CA SER A 91 -6.31 3.58 2.87
C SER A 91 -7.47 2.86 3.55
N VAL A 92 -8.58 2.63 2.82
CA VAL A 92 -9.72 1.83 3.34
C VAL A 92 -9.30 0.39 3.65
N ALA A 93 -8.51 -0.24 2.76
CA ALA A 93 -8.02 -1.59 2.97
C ALA A 93 -7.04 -1.68 4.16
N ILE A 94 -6.14 -0.72 4.33
CA ILE A 94 -5.25 -0.62 5.50
C ILE A 94 -6.09 -0.53 6.77
N ALA A 95 -7.05 0.40 6.84
CA ALA A 95 -7.93 0.56 7.99
C ALA A 95 -8.71 -0.72 8.32
N ARG A 96 -9.21 -1.42 7.30
CA ARG A 96 -9.99 -2.66 7.46
C ARG A 96 -9.14 -3.83 7.93
N VAL A 97 -7.95 -4.02 7.35
CA VAL A 97 -7.12 -5.23 7.55
C VAL A 97 -6.13 -5.06 8.72
N PHE A 98 -5.60 -3.84 8.89
CA PHE A 98 -4.55 -3.51 9.87
C PHE A 98 -5.03 -2.56 10.97
N GLY A 99 -6.35 -2.48 11.23
CA GLY A 99 -6.93 -1.57 12.22
C GLY A 99 -6.33 -1.67 13.63
N SER A 100 -6.01 -2.87 14.14
CA SER A 100 -5.31 -3.02 15.44
C SER A 100 -3.87 -2.53 15.41
N ALA A 101 -3.17 -2.72 14.29
CA ALA A 101 -1.80 -2.22 14.12
C ALA A 101 -1.78 -0.68 14.03
N LEU A 102 -2.74 -0.07 13.34
CA LEU A 102 -2.94 1.38 13.29
C LEU A 102 -3.15 2.00 14.69
N LYS A 103 -3.89 1.30 15.56
CA LYS A 103 -4.10 1.72 16.95
C LYS A 103 -2.86 1.58 17.82
N GLY A 104 -1.79 0.97 17.32
CA GLY A 104 -0.63 0.64 18.12
C GLY A 104 -0.99 -0.37 19.21
N GLU A 105 -1.65 -1.48 18.83
CA GLU A 105 -1.96 -2.58 19.74
C GLU A 105 -1.26 -3.87 19.30
N SER A 106 -0.63 -4.60 20.23
CA SER A 106 -0.28 -6.02 20.03
C SER A 106 -0.14 -6.71 21.39
N LYS A 107 -1.02 -7.69 21.67
CA LYS A 107 -1.00 -8.43 22.94
C LYS A 107 0.24 -9.32 23.08
N LYS A 108 0.77 -9.81 21.96
CA LYS A 108 1.89 -10.76 21.94
C LYS A 108 3.26 -10.10 21.90
N ARG A 109 3.32 -8.82 21.50
CA ARG A 109 4.54 -8.03 21.35
C ARG A 109 4.32 -6.57 21.77
N PRO A 110 3.90 -6.30 23.02
CA PRO A 110 3.59 -4.93 23.47
C PRO A 110 4.81 -3.99 23.35
N ASP A 111 6.00 -4.48 23.66
CA ASP A 111 7.23 -3.66 23.63
C ASP A 111 7.59 -3.19 22.21
N LEU A 112 7.37 -4.05 21.20
CA LEU A 112 7.69 -3.73 19.80
C LEU A 112 6.69 -2.75 19.16
N VAL A 113 5.52 -2.58 19.75
CA VAL A 113 4.50 -1.66 19.22
C VAL A 113 4.86 -0.20 19.49
N VAL A 114 5.53 0.05 20.62
CA VAL A 114 6.00 1.39 21.00
C VAL A 114 7.43 1.66 20.53
N ALA A 115 8.18 0.62 20.16
CA ALA A 115 9.55 0.75 19.67
C ALA A 115 9.59 1.18 18.20
N PRO A 116 10.44 2.17 17.84
CA PRO A 116 10.82 2.40 16.46
C PRO A 116 11.60 1.19 15.90
N ILE A 117 11.17 0.66 14.75
CA ILE A 117 11.80 -0.48 14.08
C ILE A 117 12.10 -0.12 12.62
N PRO A 118 13.13 -0.71 11.98
CA PRO A 118 13.42 -0.49 10.57
C PRO A 118 12.26 -1.01 9.72
N LEU A 119 11.63 -0.12 8.96
CA LEU A 119 10.48 -0.41 8.12
C LEU A 119 10.69 0.11 6.71
N GLU A 120 10.16 -0.63 5.75
CA GLU A 120 10.06 -0.25 4.35
C GLU A 120 8.63 -0.50 3.87
N ALA A 121 8.00 0.51 3.27
CA ALA A 121 6.71 0.41 2.60
C ALA A 121 6.92 0.60 1.10
N ARG A 122 6.53 -0.40 0.29
CA ARG A 122 6.59 -0.36 -1.17
C ARG A 122 5.19 -0.32 -1.76
N ILE A 123 4.90 0.75 -2.48
CA ILE A 123 3.64 0.96 -3.22
C ILE A 123 3.94 0.75 -4.71
N ALA A 124 3.30 -0.25 -5.31
CA ALA A 124 3.63 -0.66 -6.68
C ALA A 124 3.31 0.40 -7.74
N VAL A 125 2.16 1.07 -7.60
CA VAL A 125 1.66 2.06 -8.56
C VAL A 125 0.94 3.17 -7.81
N LEU A 126 1.57 4.32 -7.61
CA LEU A 126 0.98 5.52 -6.99
C LEU A 126 0.82 6.62 -8.03
N SER A 127 -0.41 7.11 -8.23
CA SER A 127 -0.66 8.26 -9.11
C SER A 127 -0.24 9.55 -8.41
N CYS A 128 0.65 10.34 -9.02
CA CYS A 128 1.08 11.62 -8.49
C CYS A 128 1.21 12.68 -9.59
N HIS A 129 0.25 13.59 -9.69
CA HIS A 129 0.28 14.71 -10.64
C HIS A 129 1.37 15.74 -10.31
N GLY A 130 1.72 15.88 -9.02
CA GLY A 130 2.79 16.77 -8.55
C GLY A 130 4.21 16.21 -8.75
N GLY A 131 4.32 15.01 -9.34
CA GLY A 131 5.59 14.32 -9.59
C GLY A 131 6.34 13.89 -8.32
N GLU A 132 7.57 13.45 -8.51
CA GLU A 132 8.47 13.00 -7.42
C GLU A 132 8.69 14.09 -6.36
N GLY A 133 8.87 15.34 -6.78
CA GLY A 133 9.14 16.45 -5.85
C GLY A 133 8.01 16.67 -4.84
N PHE A 134 6.76 16.39 -5.21
CA PHE A 134 5.64 16.43 -4.26
C PHE A 134 5.71 15.28 -3.25
N LEU A 135 6.01 14.06 -3.68
CA LEU A 135 6.14 12.89 -2.80
C LEU A 135 7.23 13.10 -1.76
N ARG A 136 8.38 13.66 -2.17
CA ARG A 136 9.48 14.02 -1.27
C ARG A 136 9.05 15.05 -0.23
N ARG A 137 8.43 16.16 -0.64
CA ARG A 137 7.92 17.19 0.29
C ARG A 137 6.86 16.67 1.27
N LEU A 138 6.13 15.60 0.91
CA LEU A 138 5.13 15.00 1.78
C LEU A 138 5.77 14.09 2.85
N PHE A 139 6.72 13.23 2.45
CA PHE A 139 7.23 12.16 3.31
C PHE A 139 8.60 12.47 3.95
N GLU A 140 9.49 13.21 3.29
CA GLU A 140 10.81 13.52 3.86
C GLU A 140 10.72 14.33 5.17
N PRO A 141 9.81 15.32 5.34
CA PRO A 141 9.65 16.01 6.63
C PRO A 141 9.16 15.10 7.77
N LEU A 142 8.51 13.99 7.42
CA LEU A 142 8.13 12.96 8.39
C LEU A 142 9.31 12.05 8.75
N GLY A 143 10.48 12.19 8.13
CA GLY A 143 11.69 11.41 8.38
C GLY A 143 11.81 10.13 7.55
N TYR A 144 11.17 10.07 6.38
CA TYR A 144 11.35 8.97 5.43
C TYR A 144 12.48 9.25 4.44
N SER A 145 13.23 8.20 4.09
CA SER A 145 13.91 8.13 2.80
C SER A 145 12.89 7.77 1.72
N VAL A 146 12.84 8.53 0.63
CA VAL A 146 11.88 8.37 -0.46
C VAL A 146 12.62 7.98 -1.73
N ALA A 147 12.28 6.83 -2.28
CA ALA A 147 12.61 6.45 -3.65
C ALA A 147 11.32 6.42 -4.48
N ALA A 148 11.22 7.28 -5.49
CA ALA A 148 10.08 7.36 -6.38
C ALA A 148 10.55 7.12 -7.82
N GLU A 149 10.22 5.97 -8.38
CA GLU A 149 10.61 5.58 -9.73
C GLU A 149 9.44 5.83 -10.70
N PRO A 150 9.55 6.81 -11.62
CA PRO A 150 8.52 7.04 -12.63
C PRO A 150 8.36 5.81 -13.51
N GLN A 151 7.13 5.52 -13.93
CA GLN A 151 6.84 4.43 -14.86
C GLN A 151 6.56 4.99 -16.25
N PRO A 152 7.16 4.45 -17.33
CA PRO A 152 6.83 4.86 -18.70
C PRO A 152 5.36 4.53 -19.02
N LEU A 153 4.75 5.28 -19.95
CA LEU A 153 3.40 4.93 -20.43
C LEU A 153 3.38 3.58 -21.14
N ASP A 154 4.34 3.35 -22.03
CA ASP A 154 4.58 2.06 -22.66
C ASP A 154 6.07 1.89 -22.99
N PRO A 155 6.77 0.87 -22.45
CA PRO A 155 8.16 0.60 -22.80
C PRO A 155 8.40 0.34 -24.29
N LYS A 156 7.39 -0.09 -25.06
CA LYS A 156 7.48 -0.31 -26.51
C LYS A 156 7.34 0.97 -27.33
N PHE A 157 6.80 2.03 -26.74
CA PHE A 157 6.61 3.34 -27.37
C PHE A 157 7.20 4.46 -26.50
N PRO A 158 8.54 4.56 -26.39
CA PRO A 158 9.21 5.53 -25.51
C PRO A 158 8.84 6.99 -25.81
N GLU A 159 8.46 7.30 -27.04
CA GLU A 159 8.04 8.62 -27.50
C GLU A 159 6.75 9.12 -26.82
N TRP A 160 5.96 8.23 -26.22
CA TRP A 160 4.80 8.61 -25.41
C TRP A 160 5.21 9.22 -24.06
N GLY A 161 6.46 9.00 -23.62
CA GLY A 161 7.01 9.58 -22.41
C GLY A 161 6.63 8.86 -21.12
N GLN A 162 6.78 9.59 -20.01
CA GLN A 162 6.51 9.06 -18.66
C GLN A 162 5.03 9.16 -18.32
N SER A 163 4.52 8.16 -17.60
CA SER A 163 3.20 8.23 -16.99
C SER A 163 3.22 9.11 -15.73
N ARG A 164 2.04 9.39 -15.18
CA ARG A 164 1.88 10.03 -13.85
C ARG A 164 2.09 9.06 -12.68
N TYR A 165 2.41 7.80 -12.95
CA TYR A 165 2.51 6.77 -11.93
C TYR A 165 3.96 6.56 -11.50
N PHE A 166 4.11 6.39 -10.19
CA PHE A 166 5.39 6.11 -9.56
C PHE A 166 5.30 4.78 -8.82
N ARG A 167 6.39 4.03 -8.88
CA ARG A 167 6.67 3.03 -7.86
C ARG A 167 7.36 3.74 -6.71
N VAL A 168 6.79 3.65 -5.51
CA VAL A 168 7.29 4.40 -4.36
C VAL A 168 7.75 3.44 -3.27
N THR A 169 8.96 3.66 -2.77
CA THR A 169 9.49 2.99 -1.59
C THR A 169 9.77 4.04 -0.52
N LEU A 170 9.16 3.87 0.65
CA LEU A 170 9.36 4.71 1.83
C LEU A 170 10.09 3.88 2.90
N SER A 171 11.26 4.33 3.34
CA SER A 171 12.05 3.61 4.34
C SER A 171 12.36 4.51 5.54
N ALA A 172 12.11 4.02 6.75
CA ALA A 172 12.40 4.73 7.99
C ALA A 172 12.45 3.79 9.20
N THR A 173 13.10 4.22 10.27
CA THR A 173 12.99 3.59 11.60
C THR A 173 11.88 4.28 12.38
N LYS A 174 10.71 3.62 12.50
CA LYS A 174 9.49 4.21 13.08
C LYS A 174 8.62 3.16 13.75
N ARG A 175 7.63 3.60 14.54
CA ARG A 175 6.58 2.67 15.00
C ARG A 175 5.74 2.24 13.81
N LEU A 176 5.30 0.98 13.79
CA LEU A 176 4.46 0.47 12.70
C LEU A 176 3.16 1.26 12.56
N SER A 177 2.54 1.67 13.67
CA SER A 177 1.33 2.49 13.67
C SER A 177 1.53 3.84 13.00
N GLU A 178 2.68 4.49 13.23
CA GLU A 178 3.03 5.75 12.57
C GLU A 178 3.18 5.57 11.07
N LEU A 179 3.88 4.50 10.65
CA LEU A 179 4.02 4.21 9.23
C LEU A 179 2.65 3.99 8.58
N LEU A 180 1.82 3.14 9.17
CA LEU A 180 0.48 2.87 8.65
C LEU A 180 -0.43 4.10 8.65
N GLY A 181 -0.27 5.01 9.62
CA GLY A 181 -1.05 6.26 9.71
C GLY A 181 -0.58 7.35 8.75
N HIS A 182 0.69 7.32 8.32
CA HIS A 182 1.22 8.23 7.31
C HIS A 182 0.86 7.81 5.87
N LEU A 183 0.63 6.52 5.64
CA LEU A 183 0.18 5.97 4.35
C LEU A 183 -1.30 6.24 4.07
#